data_AF-A0A077PC06-F1
#
_entry.id   AF-A0A077PC06-F1
#
_cell.length_a   1.000
_cell.length_b   1.000
_cell.length_c   1.000
_cell.angle_alpha   90.00
_cell.angle_beta   90.00
_cell.angle_gamma   90.00
#
_symmetry.space_group_name_H-M   'P 1'
#
loop_
_entity.id
_entity.type
_entity.pdbx_description
1 polymer ?
#
loop_
_entity_poly.entity_id
_entity_poly.type
_entity_poly.pdbx_seq_one_letter_code
_entity_poly.pdbx_strand_id
1 'polypeptide(L)'
;MKKLLELRQQKTDLTQQMRSLLTRAEDEKRSLTTDEAKQFDDLRSQSDVLNAEIARYEALSDEERNQVKNQTANEKLSNDELRNYILTGETRSLSTGVPVDGGYTVIPELNKQIIQQLADESVTLSSRLHSNPAYTSAIDAFTGLSASVV
;
A
#
# COMPACT_ATOMS: atom_id res chain seq x y z
N MET A 1 -8.91 -0.03 13.38
CA MET A 1 -9.32 -0.81 12.17
C MET A 1 -9.73 -2.27 12.41
N LYS A 2 -9.24 -2.96 13.44
CA LYS A 2 -9.55 -4.39 13.70
C LYS A 2 -11.06 -4.70 13.75
N LYS A 3 -11.85 -3.81 14.36
CA LYS A 3 -13.31 -3.90 14.43
C LYS A 3 -14.00 -3.95 13.06
N LEU A 4 -13.52 -3.16 12.08
CA LEU A 4 -14.08 -3.14 10.72
C LEU A 4 -13.88 -4.48 10.00
N LEU A 5 -12.71 -5.10 10.20
CA LEU A 5 -12.41 -6.42 9.63
C LEU A 5 -13.31 -7.50 10.25
N GLU A 6 -13.50 -7.46 11.57
CA GLU A 6 -14.40 -8.38 12.28
C GLU A 6 -15.85 -8.26 11.79
N LEU A 7 -16.37 -7.04 11.65
CA LEU A 7 -17.73 -6.79 11.15
C LEU A 7 -17.93 -7.33 9.72
N ARG A 8 -16.94 -7.15 8.84
CA ARG A 8 -16.95 -7.69 7.48
C ARG A 8 -16.92 -9.22 7.45
N GLN A 9 -16.17 -9.84 8.37
CA GLN A 9 -16.18 -11.29 8.50
C GLN A 9 -17.56 -11.80 8.95
N GLN A 10 -18.13 -11.21 10.00
CA GLN A 10 -19.47 -11.57 10.50
C GLN A 10 -20.54 -11.46 9.40
N LYS A 11 -20.51 -10.39 8.61
CA LYS A 11 -21.43 -10.24 7.46
C LYS A 11 -21.28 -11.38 6.44
N THR A 12 -20.04 -11.79 6.18
CA THR A 12 -19.75 -12.89 5.24
C THR A 12 -20.33 -14.21 5.77
N ASP A 13 -20.17 -14.47 7.06
CA ASP A 13 -20.70 -15.67 7.71
C ASP A 13 -22.23 -15.71 7.67
N LEU A 14 -22.92 -14.59 7.96
CA LEU A 14 -24.38 -14.50 7.84
C LEU A 14 -24.85 -14.71 6.40
N THR A 15 -24.13 -14.16 5.43
CA THR A 15 -24.45 -14.35 4.00
C THR A 15 -24.30 -15.81 3.59
N GLN A 16 -23.29 -16.50 4.14
CA GLN A 16 -23.09 -17.93 3.89
C GLN A 16 -24.20 -18.77 4.52
N GLN A 17 -24.65 -18.43 5.74
CA GLN A 17 -25.79 -19.09 6.39
C GLN A 17 -27.07 -18.93 5.59
N MET A 18 -27.38 -17.71 5.13
CA MET A 18 -28.54 -17.45 4.26
C MET A 18 -28.49 -18.27 2.98
N ARG A 19 -27.33 -18.35 2.31
CA ARG A 19 -27.14 -19.19 1.12
C ARG A 19 -27.35 -20.66 1.42
N SER A 20 -26.82 -21.15 2.54
CA SER A 20 -26.97 -22.55 2.93
C SER A 20 -28.42 -22.95 3.17
N LEU A 21 -29.26 -22.04 3.71
CA LEU A 21 -30.70 -22.28 3.85
C LEU A 21 -31.38 -22.44 2.50
N LEU A 22 -31.06 -21.57 1.53
CA LEU A 22 -31.61 -21.63 0.18
C LEU A 22 -31.16 -22.90 -0.56
N THR A 23 -29.86 -23.20 -0.54
CA THR A 23 -29.31 -24.40 -1.19
C THR A 23 -29.92 -25.67 -0.62
N ARG A 24 -30.13 -25.75 0.70
CA ARG A 24 -30.79 -26.92 1.32
C ARG A 24 -32.24 -27.09 0.84
N ALA A 25 -33.00 -26.00 0.73
CA ALA A 25 -34.37 -26.06 0.21
C ALA A 25 -34.39 -26.50 -1.27
N GLU A 26 -33.44 -26.00 -2.07
CA GLU A 26 -33.25 -26.40 -3.47
C GLU A 26 -32.89 -27.90 -3.61
N ASP A 27 -31.95 -28.39 -2.79
CA ASP A 27 -31.53 -29.79 -2.77
C ASP A 27 -32.69 -30.73 -2.38
N GLU A 28 -33.52 -30.32 -1.42
CA GLU A 28 -34.73 -31.01 -1.00
C GLU A 28 -35.91 -30.82 -1.97
N LYS A 29 -35.73 -30.07 -3.07
CA LYS A 29 -36.73 -29.76 -4.10
C LYS A 29 -38.04 -29.21 -3.54
N ARG A 30 -37.95 -28.39 -2.49
CA ARG A 30 -39.10 -27.75 -1.85
C ARG A 30 -38.85 -26.27 -1.63
N SER A 31 -39.92 -25.53 -1.35
CA SER A 31 -39.79 -24.17 -0.84
C SER A 31 -39.30 -24.18 0.62
N LEU A 32 -38.79 -23.03 1.07
CA LEU A 32 -38.46 -22.80 2.48
C LEU A 32 -39.67 -23.12 3.36
N THR A 33 -39.42 -23.77 4.50
CA THR A 33 -40.45 -23.91 5.53
C THR A 33 -40.71 -22.56 6.20
N THR A 34 -41.81 -22.44 6.94
CA THR A 34 -42.13 -21.23 7.72
C THR A 34 -41.02 -20.85 8.70
N ASP A 35 -40.36 -21.84 9.30
CA ASP A 35 -39.28 -21.59 10.27
C ASP A 35 -37.98 -21.17 9.57
N GLU A 36 -37.67 -21.77 8.42
CA GLU A 36 -36.51 -21.38 7.61
C GLU A 36 -36.67 -19.99 7.01
N ALA A 37 -37.89 -19.63 6.59
CA ALA A 37 -38.20 -18.29 6.11
C ALA A 37 -37.98 -17.24 7.20
N LYS A 38 -38.46 -17.50 8.43
CA LYS A 38 -38.19 -16.64 9.59
C LYS A 38 -36.70 -16.50 9.88
N GLN A 39 -35.96 -17.62 9.89
CA GLN A 39 -34.51 -17.59 10.09
C GLN A 39 -33.80 -16.77 9.01
N PHE A 40 -34.22 -16.88 7.75
CA PHE A 40 -33.68 -16.09 6.66
C PHE A 40 -33.92 -14.59 6.89
N ASP A 41 -35.15 -14.20 7.25
CA ASP A 41 -35.51 -12.81 7.51
C ASP A 41 -34.73 -12.23 8.71
N ASP A 42 -34.53 -13.02 9.77
CA ASP A 42 -33.73 -12.63 10.94
C ASP A 42 -32.25 -12.43 10.57
N LEU A 43 -31.66 -13.37 9.81
CA LEU A 43 -30.28 -13.25 9.31
C LEU A 43 -30.13 -12.05 8.37
N ARG A 44 -31.15 -11.77 7.57
CA ARG A 44 -31.18 -10.62 6.66
C ARG A 44 -31.19 -9.31 7.44
N SER A 45 -32.03 -9.20 8.47
CA SER A 45 -32.08 -8.05 9.38
C SER A 45 -30.73 -7.82 10.07
N GLN A 46 -30.10 -8.88 10.59
CA GLN A 46 -28.76 -8.78 11.19
C GLN A 46 -27.69 -8.32 10.18
N SER A 47 -27.75 -8.83 8.94
CA SER A 47 -26.86 -8.40 7.86
C SER A 47 -27.00 -6.91 7.54
N ASP A 48 -28.23 -6.38 7.55
CA ASP A 48 -28.50 -4.97 7.27
C ASP A 48 -28.01 -4.06 8.41
N VAL A 49 -28.12 -4.50 9.67
CA VAL A 49 -27.50 -3.81 10.81
C VAL A 49 -25.99 -3.75 10.67
N LEU A 50 -25.33 -4.88 10.35
CA LEU A 50 -23.89 -4.92 10.13
C LEU A 50 -23.46 -4.03 8.95
N ASN A 51 -24.24 -4.00 7.87
CA ASN A 51 -23.96 -3.11 6.73
C ASN A 51 -23.96 -1.64 7.14
N ALA A 52 -24.95 -1.22 7.94
CA ALA A 52 -25.02 0.15 8.44
C ALA A 52 -23.83 0.48 9.36
N GLU A 53 -23.42 -0.46 10.22
CA GLU A 53 -22.27 -0.28 11.11
C GLU A 53 -20.95 -0.19 10.33
N ILE A 54 -20.75 -1.09 9.36
CA ILE A 54 -19.59 -1.08 8.45
C ILE A 54 -19.49 0.27 7.73
N ALA A 55 -20.58 0.77 7.16
CA ALA A 55 -20.60 2.04 6.44
C ALA A 55 -20.17 3.23 7.33
N ARG A 56 -20.57 3.23 8.61
CA ARG A 56 -20.15 4.26 9.58
C ARG A 56 -18.65 4.19 9.86
N TYR A 57 -18.12 3.00 10.11
CA TYR A 57 -16.68 2.81 10.34
C TYR A 57 -15.84 3.10 9.09
N GLU A 58 -16.35 2.82 7.90
CA GLU A 58 -15.70 3.16 6.63
C GLU A 58 -15.63 4.67 6.44
N ALA A 59 -16.73 5.39 6.68
CA ALA A 59 -16.75 6.85 6.62
C ALA A 59 -15.71 7.48 7.56
N LEU A 60 -15.65 7.03 8.82
CA LEU A 60 -14.64 7.49 9.78
C LEU A 60 -13.21 7.22 9.30
N SER A 61 -12.96 6.01 8.80
CA SER A 61 -11.63 5.64 8.29
C SER A 61 -11.22 6.45 7.05
N ASP A 62 -12.18 6.77 6.18
CA ASP A 62 -11.92 7.57 4.99
C ASP A 62 -11.69 9.05 5.35
N GLU A 63 -12.40 9.58 6.34
CA GLU A 63 -12.15 10.92 6.90
C GLU A 63 -10.76 11.02 7.52
N GLU A 64 -10.35 10.06 8.35
CA GLU A 64 -9.00 10.00 8.93
C GLU A 64 -7.92 9.99 7.84
N ARG A 65 -8.11 9.16 6.80
CA ARG A 65 -7.19 9.11 5.65
C ARG A 65 -7.15 10.43 4.87
N ASN A 66 -8.28 11.11 4.73
CA ASN A 66 -8.35 12.39 4.04
C ASN A 66 -7.71 13.53 4.87
N GLN A 67 -7.82 13.50 6.20
CA GLN A 67 -7.14 14.46 7.08
C GLN A 67 -5.61 14.32 6.98
N VAL A 68 -5.07 13.10 7.00
CA VAL A 68 -3.63 12.85 6.84
C VAL A 68 -3.13 13.34 5.47
N LYS A 69 -3.90 13.14 4.40
CA LYS A 69 -3.55 13.66 3.05
C LYS A 69 -3.48 15.19 3.01
N ASN A 70 -4.39 15.88 3.69
CA ASN A 70 -4.39 17.34 3.76
C ASN A 70 -3.28 17.92 4.65
N GLN A 71 -2.88 17.20 5.72
CA GLN A 71 -1.73 17.59 6.54
C GLN A 71 -0.40 17.40 5.78
N THR A 72 -0.20 16.24 5.15
CA THR A 72 1.01 15.96 4.35
C THR A 72 1.15 16.86 3.11
N ALA A 73 0.04 17.35 2.54
CA ALA A 73 0.09 18.34 1.48
C ALA A 73 0.54 19.74 1.95
N ASN A 74 0.25 20.10 3.21
CA ASN A 74 0.66 21.36 3.82
C ASN A 74 2.08 21.30 4.42
N GLU A 75 2.59 20.11 4.78
CA GLU A 75 4.00 19.87 5.16
C GLU A 75 4.85 19.40 3.98
N LYS A 76 4.60 19.90 2.76
CA LYS A 76 5.63 19.82 1.71
C LYS A 76 6.80 20.69 2.15
N LEU A 77 7.84 20.07 2.69
CA LEU A 77 9.13 20.70 3.00
C LEU A 77 9.49 21.66 1.86
N SER A 78 9.64 22.94 2.21
CA SER A 78 10.04 23.95 1.25
C SER A 78 11.43 23.60 0.70
N ASN A 79 11.72 23.97 -0.55
CA ASN A 79 13.05 23.78 -1.13
C ASN A 79 14.16 24.39 -0.24
N ASP A 80 13.85 25.46 0.49
CA ASP A 80 14.76 26.12 1.41
C ASP A 80 15.04 25.29 2.68
N GLU A 81 14.04 24.55 3.17
CA GLU A 81 14.21 23.64 4.31
C GLU A 81 15.07 22.44 3.91
N LEU A 82 14.88 21.92 2.69
CA LEU A 82 15.72 20.86 2.12
C LEU A 82 17.18 21.32 1.92
N ARG A 83 17.39 22.55 1.46
CA ARG A 83 18.74 23.12 1.31
C ARG A 83 19.45 23.28 2.64
N ASN A 84 18.74 23.76 3.67
CA ASN A 84 19.30 23.90 5.01
C ASN A 84 19.66 22.53 5.62
N TYR A 85 18.84 21.49 5.44
CA TYR A 85 19.16 20.14 5.90
C TYR A 85 20.44 19.60 5.24
N ILE A 86 20.60 19.77 3.93
CA ILE A 86 21.81 19.34 3.20
C ILE A 86 23.06 20.12 3.66
N LEU A 87 22.93 21.42 3.93
CA LEU A 87 24.06 22.25 4.35
C LEU A 87 24.49 22.04 5.81
N THR A 88 23.52 21.87 6.71
CA THR A 88 23.76 21.95 8.17
C THR A 88 23.60 20.61 8.88
N GLY A 89 22.93 19.64 8.27
CA GLY A 89 22.69 18.32 8.86
C GLY A 89 21.70 18.30 10.04
N GLU A 90 21.14 19.45 10.44
CA GLU A 90 20.18 19.51 11.54
C GLU A 90 18.80 19.01 11.08
N THR A 91 18.39 17.83 11.57
CA THR A 91 17.00 17.38 11.53
C THR A 91 16.23 18.10 12.64
N ARG A 92 15.31 19.01 12.31
CA ARG A 92 14.37 19.48 13.34
C ARG A 92 13.49 18.31 13.74
N SER A 93 13.67 17.88 14.99
CA SER A 93 12.83 16.97 15.77
C SER A 93 11.79 16.23 14.95
N LEU A 94 12.18 15.09 14.38
CA LEU A 94 11.24 14.05 13.99
C LEU A 94 10.33 13.79 15.20
N SER A 95 9.11 14.35 15.19
CA SER A 95 8.08 13.90 16.10
C SER A 95 7.79 12.45 15.71
N THR A 96 8.45 11.52 16.40
CA THR A 96 8.14 10.09 16.41
C THR A 96 6.86 9.83 17.22
N GLY A 97 5.92 10.76 17.20
CA GLY A 97 4.59 10.61 17.75
C GLY A 97 3.80 9.61 16.92
N VAL A 98 4.05 8.33 17.17
CA VAL A 98 3.25 7.20 16.70
C VAL A 98 1.89 7.28 17.41
N PRO A 99 0.76 7.43 16.70
CA PRO A 99 -0.53 7.06 17.27
C PRO A 99 -0.57 5.55 17.44
N VAL A 100 -0.97 5.08 18.61
CA VAL A 100 -0.99 3.67 19.02
C VAL A 100 -1.91 2.74 18.21
N ASP A 101 -2.57 3.21 17.14
CA ASP A 101 -3.64 2.47 16.45
C ASP A 101 -3.53 2.38 14.91
N GLY A 102 -2.30 2.16 14.40
CA GLY A 102 -2.12 1.43 13.13
C GLY A 102 -1.65 2.21 11.90
N GLY A 103 -0.44 2.78 11.97
CA GLY A 103 0.35 3.15 10.79
C GLY A 103 1.24 1.99 10.33
N TYR A 104 1.28 1.70 9.03
CA TYR A 104 2.12 0.64 8.43
C TYR A 104 3.58 0.78 8.87
N THR A 105 4.08 -0.18 9.64
CA THR A 105 5.51 -0.41 9.75
C THR A 105 6.00 -1.00 8.42
N VAL A 106 6.73 -0.22 7.63
CA VAL A 106 7.70 -0.82 6.70
C VAL A 106 8.69 -1.59 7.58
N ILE A 107 8.72 -2.91 7.44
CA ILE A 107 9.61 -3.80 8.19
C ILE A 107 11.05 -3.31 7.91
N PRO A 108 11.88 -3.04 8.94
CA PRO A 108 13.22 -2.46 8.77
C PRO A 108 14.14 -3.20 7.78
N GLU A 109 13.89 -4.49 7.52
CA GLU A 109 14.60 -5.27 6.50
C GLU A 109 14.29 -4.83 5.06
N LEU A 110 13.07 -4.36 4.76
CA LEU A 110 12.70 -3.88 3.43
C LEU A 110 13.45 -2.59 3.07
N ASN A 111 13.77 -1.74 4.05
CA ASN A 111 14.59 -0.54 3.82
C ASN A 111 16.01 -0.88 3.36
N LYS A 112 16.62 -1.95 3.89
CA LYS A 112 17.97 -2.35 3.46
C LYS A 112 17.97 -2.85 2.02
N GLN A 113 16.99 -3.68 1.65
CA GLN A 113 16.91 -4.25 0.30
C GLN A 113 16.67 -3.18 -0.77
N ILE A 114 15.82 -2.18 -0.50
CA ILE A 114 15.57 -1.08 -1.43
C ILE A 114 16.82 -0.19 -1.60
N ILE A 115 17.49 0.15 -0.49
CA ILE A 115 18.74 0.94 -0.54
C ILE A 115 19.85 0.16 -1.27
N GLN A 116 19.94 -1.15 -1.05
CA GLN A 116 20.94 -2.01 -1.68
C GLN A 116 20.66 -2.17 -3.19
N GLN A 117 19.40 -2.37 -3.58
CA GLN A 117 19.02 -2.46 -4.98
C GLN A 117 19.21 -1.14 -5.75
N LEU A 118 18.95 0.01 -5.12
CA LEU A 118 19.25 1.32 -5.71
C LEU A 118 20.76 1.56 -5.85
N ALA A 119 21.57 1.10 -4.90
CA ALA A 119 23.03 1.16 -5.00
C ALA A 119 23.55 0.26 -6.14
N ASP A 120 23.05 -0.97 -6.24
CA ASP A 120 23.47 -1.95 -7.25
C ASP A 120 23.02 -1.55 -8.67
N GLU A 121 21.83 -0.96 -8.84
CA GLU A 121 21.35 -0.43 -10.12
C GLU A 121 22.10 0.85 -10.54
N SER A 122 22.52 1.69 -9.59
CA SER A 122 23.32 2.89 -9.90
C SER A 122 24.72 2.54 -10.43
N VAL A 123 25.34 1.48 -9.89
CA VAL A 123 26.65 1.00 -10.33
C VAL A 123 26.56 0.29 -11.68
N THR A 124 25.46 -0.44 -11.95
CA THR A 124 25.26 -1.12 -13.24
C THR A 124 24.88 -0.20 -14.40
N LEU A 125 24.19 0.92 -14.15
CA LEU A 125 24.00 1.97 -15.16
C LEU A 125 25.31 2.70 -15.47
N SER A 126 26.12 2.97 -14.44
CA SER A 126 27.44 3.60 -14.61
C SER A 126 28.41 2.68 -15.35
N SER A 127 28.45 1.37 -15.05
CA SER A 127 29.32 0.42 -15.77
C SER A 127 28.84 0.10 -17.20
N ARG A 128 27.54 0.10 -17.47
CA ARG A 128 27.00 -0.09 -18.85
C ARG A 128 27.33 1.05 -19.80
N LEU A 129 27.48 2.29 -19.30
CA LEU A 129 27.92 3.41 -20.12
C LEU A 129 29.39 3.28 -20.54
N HIS A 130 30.23 2.60 -19.75
CA HIS A 130 31.65 2.39 -20.05
C HIS A 130 31.95 1.10 -20.85
N SER A 131 30.97 0.21 -21.07
CA SER A 131 31.13 -1.02 -21.87
C SER A 131 30.37 -1.02 -23.18
N ASN A 132 29.89 0.14 -23.66
CA ASN A 132 29.31 0.24 -24.99
C ASN A 132 30.42 0.55 -26.04
N PRO A 133 30.81 -0.41 -26.90
CA PRO A 133 31.88 -0.22 -27.89
C PRO A 133 31.57 0.87 -28.93
N ALA A 134 30.33 1.37 -28.99
CA ALA A 134 29.95 2.49 -29.85
C ALA A 134 30.47 3.87 -29.39
N TYR A 135 30.91 4.02 -28.12
CA TYR A 135 31.47 5.29 -27.62
C TYR A 135 33.00 5.34 -27.63
N THR A 136 33.70 4.19 -27.64
CA THR A 136 35.16 4.14 -27.73
C THR A 136 35.68 4.65 -29.07
N SER A 137 34.93 4.45 -30.16
CA SER A 137 35.35 4.91 -31.51
C SER A 137 35.23 6.43 -31.74
N ALA A 138 34.56 7.17 -30.84
CA ALA A 138 34.39 8.62 -31.00
C ALA A 138 35.51 9.43 -30.31
N ILE A 139 36.28 8.83 -29.41
CA ILE A 139 37.38 9.52 -28.71
C ILE A 139 38.69 9.39 -29.51
N ASP A 140 38.92 8.27 -30.19
CA ASP A 140 40.13 8.04 -31.00
C ASP A 140 40.15 8.82 -32.34
N ALA A 141 39.03 9.43 -32.74
CA ALA A 141 38.95 10.23 -33.96
C ALA A 141 39.29 11.72 -33.77
N PHE A 142 39.46 12.20 -32.52
CA PHE A 142 39.74 13.62 -32.23
C PHE A 142 41.21 13.91 -31.87
N THR A 143 42.02 12.89 -31.56
CA THR A 143 43.46 13.07 -31.35
C THR A 143 44.23 12.23 -32.37
N GLY A 144 44.49 12.83 -33.53
CA GLY A 144 45.49 12.30 -34.44
C GLY A 144 46.84 12.23 -33.74
N LEU A 145 47.27 11.03 -33.37
CA LEU A 145 48.66 10.75 -33.10
C LEU A 145 49.02 9.34 -33.54
N SER A 146 49.76 9.30 -34.65
CA SER A 146 50.55 8.17 -35.13
C SER A 146 51.56 7.68 -34.09
N ALA A 147 51.73 6.37 -33.98
CA ALA A 147 53.00 5.64 -33.86
C ALA A 147 52.64 4.18 -33.52
N SER A 148 52.78 3.18 -34.40
CA SER A 148 53.99 2.64 -35.01
C SER A 148 55.00 2.08 -34.01
N VAL A 149 55.38 0.81 -34.26
CA VAL A 149 56.64 0.11 -33.92
C VAL A 149 56.62 -0.86 -32.72
N VAL A 150 56.62 -2.14 -33.12
CA VAL A 150 57.22 -3.39 -32.57
C VAL A 150 56.52 -4.09 -31.41
#